data_AF-A0AAD4MF80-F1
#
_entry.id   AF-A0AAD4MF80-F1
#
_cell.length_a   1.000
_cell.length_b   1.000
_cell.length_c   1.000
_cell.angle_alpha   90.00
_cell.angle_beta   90.00
_cell.angle_gamma   90.00
#
_symmetry.space_group_name_H-M   'P 1'
#
loop_
_entity.id
_entity.type
_entity.pdbx_description
1 polymer ?
#
loop_
_entity_poly.entity_id
_entity_poly.type
_entity_poly.pdbx_seq_one_letter_code
_entity_poly.pdbx_strand_id
1 'polypeptide(L)'
;MLLESAYPGLTAKGWRLLTINWTVFFVAMAVLNEVVWRTQSWDFWVGFKLWGVVPLTLIFAMGNIPMLLRHGLTTDREIVDKALPPEQ
;
A
#
# COMPACT_ATOMS: atom_id res chain seq x y z
N MET A 1 -23.59 3.61 8.02
CA MET A 1 -22.30 4.11 7.50
C MET A 1 -21.53 2.91 6.97
N LEU A 2 -21.56 2.66 5.66
CA LEU A 2 -21.07 1.42 5.03
C LEU A 2 -19.54 1.23 5.08
N LEU A 3 -18.81 2.30 5.39
CA LEU A 3 -17.36 2.29 5.54
C LEU A 3 -16.90 1.71 6.89
N GLU A 4 -17.77 1.69 7.89
CA GLU A 4 -17.46 1.18 9.24
C GLU A 4 -17.62 -0.35 9.33
N SER A 5 -18.51 -0.94 8.53
CA SER A 5 -18.72 -2.39 8.46
C SER A 5 -17.64 -3.14 7.68
N ALA A 6 -16.83 -2.44 6.88
CA ALA A 6 -15.76 -3.06 6.08
C ALA A 6 -14.42 -3.15 6.82
N TYR A 7 -14.20 -2.33 7.87
CA TYR A 7 -12.94 -2.28 8.63
C TYR A 7 -13.22 -2.15 10.13
N PRO A 8 -13.51 -3.25 10.85
CA PRO A 8 -13.54 -3.23 12.30
C PRO A 8 -12.12 -2.93 12.80
N GLY A 9 -11.90 -1.84 13.54
CA GLY A 9 -10.67 -1.65 14.31
C GLY A 9 -9.49 -0.93 13.65
N LEU A 10 -9.65 -0.28 12.48
CA LEU A 10 -8.55 0.52 11.93
C LEU A 10 -8.41 1.85 12.69
N THR A 11 -7.48 1.89 13.64
CA THR A 11 -7.17 3.09 14.44
C THR A 11 -6.87 4.29 13.52
N ALA A 12 -7.38 5.49 13.85
CA ALA A 12 -7.19 6.71 13.04
C ALA A 12 -5.73 7.03 12.67
N LYS A 13 -4.78 6.63 13.52
CA LYS A 13 -3.33 6.71 13.25
C LYS A 13 -2.87 5.81 12.10
N GLY A 14 -3.39 4.58 12.01
CA GLY A 14 -3.06 3.63 10.93
C GLY A 14 -3.52 4.12 9.57
N TRP A 15 -4.76 4.62 9.50
CA TRP A 15 -5.31 5.26 8.30
C TRP A 15 -4.47 6.45 7.81
N ARG A 16 -4.12 7.38 8.72
CA ARG A 16 -3.32 8.55 8.36
C ARG A 16 -1.93 8.17 7.84
N LEU A 17 -1.29 7.19 8.46
CA LEU A 17 0.03 6.74 8.07
C LEU A 17 -0.01 5.99 6.73
N LEU A 18 -1.11 5.27 6.43
CA LEU A 18 -1.35 4.63 5.13
C LEU A 18 -1.44 5.70 4.04
N THR A 19 -2.29 6.71 4.24
CA THR A 19 -2.46 7.81 3.29
C THR A 19 -1.15 8.56 3.04
N ILE A 20 -0.32 8.77 4.06
CA ILE A 20 1.00 9.41 3.91
C ILE A 20 1.93 8.54 3.05
N ASN A 21 2.03 7.24 3.33
CA ASN A 21 2.86 6.32 2.54
C ASN A 21 2.42 6.27 1.07
N TRP A 22 1.12 6.22 0.82
CA TRP A 22 0.55 6.28 -0.53
C TRP A 22 0.84 7.62 -1.21
N THR A 23 0.74 8.74 -0.48
CA THR A 23 1.05 10.06 -1.01
C THR A 23 2.52 10.16 -1.43
N VAL A 24 3.45 9.70 -0.58
CA VAL A 24 4.88 9.67 -0.89
C VAL A 24 5.16 8.79 -2.11
N PHE A 25 4.50 7.63 -2.21
CA PHE A 25 4.62 6.73 -3.37
C PHE A 25 4.17 7.40 -4.68
N PHE A 26 3.01 8.05 -4.67
CA PHE A 26 2.50 8.75 -5.86
C PHE A 26 3.38 9.94 -6.24
N VAL A 27 3.88 10.71 -5.26
CA VAL A 27 4.81 11.82 -5.52
C VAL A 27 6.11 11.30 -6.13
N ALA A 28 6.67 10.21 -5.58
CA ALA A 28 7.86 9.58 -6.14
C ALA A 28 7.62 9.09 -7.58
N MET A 29 6.48 8.44 -7.85
CA MET A 29 6.11 8.05 -9.21
C MET A 29 5.95 9.24 -10.14
N ALA A 30 5.38 10.36 -9.68
CA ALA A 30 5.22 11.56 -10.49
C ALA A 30 6.57 12.17 -10.89
N VAL A 31 7.51 12.27 -9.93
CA VAL A 31 8.88 12.75 -10.19
C VAL A 31 9.60 11.82 -11.16
N LEU A 32 9.53 10.51 -10.92
CA LEU A 32 10.16 9.50 -11.77
C LEU A 32 9.58 9.56 -13.20
N ASN A 33 8.26 9.73 -13.33
CA ASN A 33 7.60 9.89 -14.63
C ASN A 33 8.04 11.17 -15.36
N GLU A 34 8.16 12.31 -14.68
CA GLU A 34 8.64 13.56 -15.30
C GLU A 34 10.09 13.41 -15.78
N VAL A 35 10.96 12.77 -14.98
CA VAL A 35 12.37 12.53 -15.37
C VAL A 35 12.45 11.63 -16.60
N VAL A 36 11.73 10.49 -16.60
CA VAL A 36 11.73 9.55 -17.73
C VAL A 36 11.16 10.23 -18.98
N TRP A 37 10.07 10.98 -18.85
CA TRP A 37 9.46 11.71 -19.97
C TRP A 37 10.39 12.75 -20.58
N ARG A 38 11.17 13.47 -19.76
CA ARG A 38 12.08 14.52 -20.23
C ARG A 38 13.40 14.02 -20.80
N THR A 39 13.85 12.84 -20.38
CA THR A 39 15.22 12.37 -20.69
C THR A 39 15.27 11.12 -21.58
N GLN A 40 14.18 10.35 -21.68
CA GLN A 40 14.18 9.05 -22.36
C GLN A 40 13.30 9.04 -23.62
N SER A 41 13.60 8.12 -24.53
CA SER A 41 12.83 7.88 -25.76
C SER A 41 11.53 7.11 -25.49
N TRP A 42 10.61 7.14 -26.46
CA TRP A 42 9.28 6.54 -26.35
C TRP A 42 9.30 5.04 -26.00
N ASP A 43 10.19 4.26 -26.64
CA ASP A 43 10.32 2.82 -26.39
C ASP A 43 10.78 2.52 -24.96
N PHE A 44 11.67 3.34 -24.41
CA PHE A 44 12.12 3.22 -23.03
C PHE A 44 11.00 3.61 -22.05
N TRP A 45 10.23 4.66 -22.35
CA TRP A 45 9.09 5.10 -21.53
C TRP A 45 8.00 4.03 -21.45
N VAL A 46 7.66 3.38 -22.57
CA VAL A 46 6.67 2.29 -22.60
C VAL A 46 7.19 1.07 -21.82
N GLY A 47 8.44 0.68 -22.03
CA GLY A 47 9.08 -0.42 -21.30
C GLY A 47 9.13 -0.16 -19.79
N PHE A 48 9.47 1.07 -19.39
CA PHE A 48 9.48 1.50 -18.00
C PHE A 48 8.09 1.43 -17.35
N LYS A 49 7.03 1.79 -18.07
CA LYS A 49 5.67 1.65 -17.54
C LYS A 49 5.22 0.21 -17.39
N LEU A 50 5.56 -0.66 -18.35
CA LEU A 50 5.16 -2.06 -18.34
C LEU A 50 5.95 -2.89 -17.31
N TRP A 51 7.27 -2.72 -17.28
CA TRP A 51 8.17 -3.50 -16.43
C TRP A 51 8.63 -2.79 -15.17
N GLY A 52 8.52 -1.48 -15.08
CA GLY A 52 8.88 -0.72 -13.88
C GLY A 52 7.75 -0.63 -12.87
N VAL A 53 6.50 -0.42 -13.31
CA VAL A 53 5.36 -0.24 -12.39
C VAL A 53 5.06 -1.51 -11.57
N VAL A 54 5.20 -2.70 -12.16
CA VAL A 54 4.93 -3.99 -11.51
C VAL A 54 5.88 -4.29 -10.34
N PRO A 55 7.21 -4.27 -10.49
CA PRO A 55 8.12 -4.42 -9.35
C PRO A 55 8.02 -3.26 -8.37
N LEU A 56 7.71 -2.04 -8.83
CA LEU A 56 7.54 -0.88 -7.97
C LEU A 56 6.32 -1.04 -7.03
N THR A 57 5.20 -1.57 -7.52
CA THR A 57 4.04 -1.89 -6.68
C THR A 57 4.31 -3.05 -5.74
N LEU A 58 5.10 -4.05 -6.13
CA LEU A 58 5.53 -5.13 -5.23
C LEU A 58 6.43 -4.62 -4.10
N ILE A 59 7.42 -3.77 -4.41
CA ILE A 59 8.29 -3.15 -3.40
C ILE A 59 7.48 -2.26 -2.47
N PHE A 60 6.53 -1.49 -3.00
CA PHE A 60 5.61 -0.70 -2.19
C PHE A 60 4.77 -1.59 -1.27
N ALA A 61 4.16 -2.67 -1.79
CA ALA A 61 3.41 -3.62 -0.99
C ALA A 61 4.27 -4.21 0.14
N MET A 62 5.50 -4.64 -0.17
CA MET A 62 6.46 -5.14 0.82
C MET A 62 6.87 -4.08 1.86
N GLY A 63 7.08 -2.83 1.45
CA GLY A 63 7.39 -1.72 2.35
C GLY A 63 6.23 -1.32 3.27
N ASN A 64 5.00 -1.61 2.87
CA ASN A 64 3.82 -1.43 3.71
C ASN A 64 3.64 -2.58 4.74
N ILE A 65 4.26 -3.75 4.54
CA ILE A 65 4.23 -4.88 5.50
C ILE A 65 4.71 -4.48 6.90
N PRO A 66 5.90 -3.87 7.12
CA PRO A 66 6.34 -3.50 8.47
C PRO A 66 5.48 -2.41 9.12
N MET A 67 4.84 -1.55 8.31
CA MET A 67 3.88 -0.55 8.81
C MET A 67 2.58 -1.22 9.29
N LEU A 68 2.07 -2.20 8.53
CA LEU A 68 0.96 -3.06 8.91
C LEU A 68 1.28 -3.91 10.15
N LEU A 69 2.49 -4.48 10.24
CA LEU A 69 2.94 -5.25 11.40
C LEU A 69 3.06 -4.39 12.66
N ARG A 70 3.46 -3.11 12.55
CA ARG A 70 3.59 -2.19 13.69
C ARG A 70 2.28 -1.56 14.16
N HIS A 71 1.24 -1.48 13.32
CA HIS A 71 0.00 -0.75 13.65
C HIS A 71 -1.31 -1.51 13.37
N GLY A 72 -1.26 -2.71 12.79
CA GLY A 72 -2.45 -3.49 12.36
C GLY A 72 -2.43 -4.97 12.72
N LEU A 73 -1.29 -5.55 13.14
CA LEU A 73 -1.22 -6.96 13.54
C LEU A 73 -2.11 -7.33 14.73
N THR A 74 -2.45 -6.38 15.58
CA THR A 74 -3.41 -6.62 16.66
C THR A 74 -4.81 -6.76 16.09
N THR A 75 -5.20 -5.97 15.10
CA THR A 75 -6.56 -5.95 14.54
C THR A 75 -6.85 -7.15 13.64
N ASP A 76 -5.96 -7.51 12.71
CA ASP A 76 -6.20 -8.68 11.84
C ASP A 76 -6.13 -9.99 12.62
N ARG A 77 -5.19 -10.11 13.57
CA ARG A 77 -5.07 -11.32 14.40
C ARG A 77 -6.25 -11.47 15.36
N GLU A 78 -6.72 -10.38 15.97
CA GLU A 78 -7.91 -10.38 16.84
C GLU A 78 -9.21 -10.63 16.07
N ILE A 79 -9.34 -10.13 14.83
CA ILE A 79 -10.48 -10.44 13.96
C ILE A 79 -10.47 -11.90 13.51
N VAL A 80 -9.31 -12.45 13.12
CA VAL A 80 -9.19 -13.87 12.77
C VAL A 80 -9.45 -14.77 13.97
N ASP A 81 -8.90 -14.42 15.14
CA ASP A 81 -9.08 -15.18 16.39
C ASP A 81 -10.54 -15.15 16.89
N LYS A 82 -11.24 -14.02 16.71
CA LYS A 82 -12.66 -13.88 17.06
C LYS A 82 -13.61 -14.47 16.01
N ALA A 83 -13.16 -14.61 14.77
CA ALA A 83 -13.92 -15.21 13.66
C ALA A 83 -13.79 -16.74 13.60
N LEU A 84 -12.80 -17.33 14.27
CA LEU A 84 -12.77 -18.76 14.55
C LEU A 84 -13.85 -19.07 15.61
N PRO A 85 -14.81 -19.96 15.32
CA PRO A 85 -15.66 -20.53 16.36
C PRO A 85 -14.74 -21.14 17.43
N PRO A 86 -15.02 -20.97 18.73
CA PRO A 86 -14.25 -21.66 19.76
C PRO A 86 -14.24 -23.14 19.43
N GLU A 87 -13.05 -23.74 19.35
CA GLU A 87 -12.92 -25.20 19.23
C GLU A 87 -13.81 -25.84 20.30
N GLN A 88 -14.87 -26.48 19.84
CA GLN A 88 -15.72 -27.37 20.63
C GLN A 88 -15.02 -28.72 20.72
#